data_AF-A0A954TXK6-F1
#
_entry.id   AF-A0A954TXK6-F1
#
_cell.length_a   1.000
_cell.length_b   1.000
_cell.length_c   1.000
_cell.angle_alpha   90.00
_cell.angle_beta   90.00
_cell.angle_gamma   90.00
#
_symmetry.space_group_name_H-M   'P 1'
#
loop_
_entity.id
_entity.type
_entity.pdbx_description
1 polymer ?
#
loop_
_entity_poly.entity_id
_entity_poly.type
_entity_poly.pdbx_seq_one_letter_code
_entity_poly.pdbx_strand_id
1 'polypeptide(L)'
;GSAYGMAPAARGYLRPTGEWNFQEVTVQGSKIKVELNGYVILDTDLSQINEFMAGSPHPGKDRTTGYFGFAGHSDPVQFRNISIKRL
;
A
#
# COMPACT_ATOMS: atom_id res chain seq x y z
N GLY A 1 -3.36 -0.84 -2.34
CA GLY A 1 -4.21 0.36 -2.34
C GLY A 1 -4.17 1.05 -1.00
N SER A 2 -5.00 0.64 -0.04
CA SER A 2 -5.02 1.22 1.31
C SER A 2 -3.77 0.89 2.13
N ALA A 3 -3.51 1.69 3.15
CA ALA A 3 -2.72 1.24 4.30
C ALA A 3 -3.64 0.37 5.15
N TYR A 4 -3.45 -0.95 5.06
CA TYR A 4 -4.38 -1.94 5.61
C TYR A 4 -4.66 -1.67 7.10
N GLY A 5 -5.95 -1.65 7.46
CA GLY A 5 -6.39 -1.40 8.83
C GLY A 5 -6.16 0.02 9.37
N MET A 6 -5.63 0.95 8.57
CA MET A 6 -5.22 2.29 9.03
C MET A 6 -5.81 3.44 8.20
N ALA A 7 -5.69 3.40 6.87
CA ALA A 7 -6.14 4.51 6.01
C ALA A 7 -6.77 3.99 4.70
N PRO A 8 -7.98 4.45 4.34
CA PRO A 8 -8.65 4.02 3.12
C PRO A 8 -8.02 4.63 1.87
N ALA A 9 -8.04 3.88 0.76
CA ALA A 9 -7.68 4.39 -0.55
C ALA A 9 -8.93 4.67 -1.39
N ALA A 10 -8.81 5.59 -2.35
CA ALA A 10 -9.84 5.85 -3.35
C ALA A 10 -10.12 4.58 -4.17
N ARG A 11 -11.41 4.37 -4.50
CA ARG A 11 -11.90 3.20 -5.24
C ARG A 11 -12.18 3.56 -6.70
N GLY A 12 -12.35 2.55 -7.55
CA GLY A 12 -12.77 2.72 -8.95
C GLY A 12 -11.64 2.75 -9.98
N TYR A 13 -10.39 2.63 -9.55
CA TYR A 13 -9.21 2.70 -10.42
C TYR A 13 -8.61 1.35 -10.81
N LEU A 14 -9.24 0.24 -10.39
CA LEU A 14 -8.82 -1.11 -10.76
C LEU A 14 -9.29 -1.44 -12.18
N ARG A 15 -8.41 -2.09 -12.95
CA ARG A 15 -8.82 -2.83 -14.13
C ARG A 15 -9.50 -4.15 -13.75
N PRO A 16 -10.31 -4.74 -14.63
CA PRO A 16 -10.93 -6.06 -14.41
C PRO A 16 -9.92 -7.15 -14.04
N THR A 17 -10.40 -8.17 -13.33
CA THR A 17 -9.59 -9.37 -13.01
C THR A 17 -9.08 -10.03 -14.30
N GLY A 18 -7.79 -10.38 -14.31
CA GLY A 18 -7.09 -10.92 -15.48
C GLY A 18 -6.32 -9.86 -16.27
N GLU A 19 -6.59 -8.58 -16.03
CA GLU A 19 -5.79 -7.48 -16.60
C GLU A 19 -4.68 -7.02 -15.66
N TRP A 20 -3.59 -6.56 -16.26
CA TRP A 20 -2.46 -6.02 -15.52
C TRP A 20 -2.77 -4.62 -14.99
N ASN A 21 -2.64 -4.46 -13.67
CA ASN A 21 -2.61 -3.15 -13.03
C ASN A 21 -1.15 -2.70 -12.84
N PHE A 22 -0.92 -1.38 -12.92
CA PHE A 22 0.34 -0.77 -12.51
C PHE A 22 0.14 -0.08 -11.17
N GLN A 23 0.98 -0.37 -10.18
CA GLN A 23 0.94 0.29 -8.87
C GLN A 23 2.34 0.78 -8.51
N GLU A 24 2.44 2.04 -8.12
CA GLU A 24 3.65 2.63 -7.54
C GLU A 24 3.38 2.98 -6.08
N VAL A 25 4.34 2.67 -5.22
CA VAL A 25 4.26 2.97 -3.78
C VAL A 25 5.52 3.73 -3.39
N THR A 26 5.32 4.96 -2.91
CA THR A 26 6.38 5.81 -2.37
C THR A 26 6.24 5.84 -0.85
N VAL A 27 7.31 5.51 -0.14
CA VAL A 27 7.37 5.57 1.33
C VAL A 27 8.52 6.51 1.73
N GLN A 28 8.18 7.61 2.39
CA GLN A 28 9.14 8.59 2.89
C GLN A 28 8.86 8.85 4.38
N GLY A 29 9.63 8.18 5.25
CA GLY A 29 9.33 8.15 6.68
C GLY A 29 7.95 7.53 6.93
N SER A 30 7.06 8.26 7.61
CA SER A 30 5.67 7.84 7.85
C SER A 30 4.71 8.18 6.71
N LYS A 31 5.16 8.96 5.71
CA LYS A 31 4.33 9.35 4.57
C LYS A 31 4.30 8.23 3.54
N ILE A 32 3.09 7.83 3.16
CA ILE A 32 2.83 6.82 2.15
C ILE A 32 1.97 7.43 1.06
N LYS A 33 2.47 7.33 -0.17
CA LYS A 33 1.72 7.64 -1.37
C LYS A 33 1.59 6.39 -2.23
N VAL A 34 0.37 6.09 -2.69
CA VAL A 34 0.08 4.96 -3.57
C VAL A 34 -0.59 5.49 -4.84
N GLU A 35 -0.03 5.12 -5.97
CA GLU A 35 -0.61 5.35 -7.29
C GLU A 35 -1.07 4.03 -7.89
N LEU A 36 -2.22 4.04 -8.54
CA LEU A 36 -2.77 2.89 -9.27
C LEU A 36 -3.22 3.35 -10.65
N ASN A 37 -2.64 2.74 -11.69
CA ASN A 37 -2.94 3.03 -13.09
C ASN A 37 -2.88 4.53 -13.45
N GLY A 38 -1.95 5.27 -12.85
CA GLY A 38 -1.74 6.71 -13.08
C GLY A 38 -2.55 7.65 -12.19
N TYR A 39 -3.31 7.12 -11.22
CA TYR A 39 -4.09 7.92 -10.28
C TYR A 39 -3.57 7.75 -8.86
N VAL A 40 -3.41 8.86 -8.13
CA VAL A 40 -3.13 8.82 -6.69
C VAL A 40 -4.37 8.32 -5.98
N ILE A 41 -4.27 7.16 -5.33
CA ILE A 41 -5.38 6.55 -4.59
C ILE A 41 -5.19 6.63 -3.08
N LEU A 42 -3.97 6.91 -2.60
CA LEU A 42 -3.68 7.17 -1.21
C LEU A 42 -2.54 8.18 -1.13
N ASP A 43 -2.69 9.18 -0.28
CA ASP A 43 -1.63 10.11 0.13
C ASP A 43 -1.89 10.43 1.60
N THR A 44 -1.07 9.87 2.49
CA THR A 44 -1.32 9.93 3.92
C THR A 44 -0.05 9.89 4.74
N ASP A 45 -0.12 10.39 5.98
CA ASP A 45 0.92 10.30 6.98
C ASP A 45 0.47 9.36 8.11
N LEU A 46 1.08 8.17 8.19
CA LEU A 46 0.71 7.17 9.19
C LEU A 46 1.00 7.60 10.63
N SER A 47 1.85 8.63 10.85
CA SER A 47 2.08 9.17 12.18
C SER A 47 0.84 9.83 12.79
N GLN A 48 -0.12 10.22 11.94
CA GLN A 48 -1.36 10.87 12.34
C GLN A 48 -2.52 9.88 12.56
N ILE A 49 -2.30 8.58 12.28
CA ILE A 49 -3.34 7.55 12.40
C ILE A 49 -3.28 6.90 13.78
N ASN A 50 -4.36 7.08 14.55
CA ASN A 50 -4.53 6.52 15.89
C ASN A 50 -5.69 5.53 15.99
N GLU A 51 -6.50 5.43 14.93
CA GLU A 51 -7.63 4.51 14.84
C GLU A 51 -7.26 3.34 13.94
N PHE A 52 -7.52 2.12 14.43
CA PHE A 52 -7.13 0.89 13.76
C PHE A 52 -8.34 -0.02 13.58
N MET A 53 -8.35 -0.77 12.48
CA MET A 53 -9.25 -1.89 12.31
C MET A 53 -9.07 -2.87 13.47
N ALA A 54 -10.17 -3.33 14.07
CA ALA A 54 -10.19 -4.17 15.27
C ALA A 54 -9.64 -3.52 16.55
N GLY A 55 -9.43 -2.21 16.58
CA GLY A 55 -9.12 -1.46 17.81
C GLY A 55 -7.78 -1.79 18.46
N SER A 56 -6.86 -2.45 17.74
CA SER A 56 -5.52 -2.76 18.24
C SER A 56 -4.44 -2.08 17.38
N PRO A 57 -3.36 -1.55 18.00
CA PRO A 57 -2.28 -0.90 17.25
C PRO A 57 -1.63 -1.82 16.22
N HIS A 58 -1.36 -1.29 15.04
CA HIS A 58 -0.73 -2.07 13.98
C HIS A 58 0.76 -2.32 14.29
N PRO A 59 1.21 -3.58 14.44
CA PRO A 59 2.60 -3.85 14.81
C PRO A 59 3.57 -3.34 13.75
N GLY A 60 4.61 -2.62 14.21
CA GLY A 60 5.68 -2.14 13.35
C GLY A 60 5.34 -0.95 12.45
N LYS A 61 4.19 -0.27 12.64
CA LYS A 61 3.80 0.91 11.84
C LYS A 61 4.86 2.02 11.83
N ASP A 62 5.61 2.17 12.91
CA ASP A 62 6.61 3.23 13.11
C ASP A 62 8.03 2.80 12.72
N ARG A 63 8.20 1.61 12.13
CA ARG A 63 9.52 1.15 11.68
C ARG A 63 9.98 1.98 10.48
N THR A 64 11.19 2.49 10.57
CA THR A 64 11.83 3.29 9.50
C THR A 64 12.61 2.43 8.49
N THR A 65 12.84 1.15 8.80
CA THR A 65 13.54 0.19 7.94
C THR A 65 12.87 -1.18 8.00
N GLY A 66 12.93 -1.94 6.90
CA GLY A 66 12.38 -3.28 6.82
C GLY A 66 12.66 -3.93 5.47
N TYR A 67 11.93 -5.01 5.19
CA TYR A 67 12.02 -5.75 3.95
C TYR A 67 10.83 -5.42 3.03
N PHE A 68 11.06 -5.52 1.73
CA PHE A 68 10.01 -5.55 0.73
C PHE A 68 9.56 -6.99 0.47
N GLY A 69 8.26 -7.22 0.32
CA GLY A 69 7.73 -8.53 -0.01
C GLY A 69 6.28 -8.48 -0.45
N PHE A 70 5.81 -9.58 -1.04
CA PHE A 70 4.41 -9.77 -1.41
C PHE A 70 3.72 -10.65 -0.38
N ALA A 71 2.52 -10.26 0.04
CA ALA A 71 1.64 -11.07 0.88
C ALA A 71 0.53 -11.67 0.00
N GLY A 72 0.19 -12.93 0.25
CA GLY A 72 -0.89 -13.65 -0.45
C GLY A 72 -1.91 -14.17 0.56
N HIS A 73 -3.15 -14.33 0.11
CA HIS A 73 -4.26 -14.84 0.91
C HIS A 73 -5.03 -15.91 0.13
N SER A 74 -4.35 -17.03 -0.16
CA SER A 74 -4.85 -18.21 -0.89
C SER A 74 -5.22 -18.02 -2.37
N ASP A 75 -5.58 -16.80 -2.80
CA ASP A 75 -5.88 -16.49 -4.19
C ASP A 75 -4.61 -16.35 -5.05
N PRO A 76 -4.59 -16.86 -6.29
CA PRO A 76 -3.47 -16.71 -7.18
C PRO A 76 -3.31 -15.25 -7.63
N VAL A 77 -2.06 -14.75 -7.56
CA VAL A 77 -1.67 -13.43 -8.03
C VAL A 77 -0.35 -13.52 -8.79
N GLN A 78 -0.20 -12.72 -9.84
CA GLN A 78 1.02 -12.64 -10.63
C GLN A 78 1.62 -11.24 -10.57
N PHE A 79 2.93 -11.16 -10.49
CA PHE A 79 3.69 -9.91 -10.48
C PHE A 79 4.72 -9.91 -11.61
N ARG A 80 4.98 -8.74 -12.18
CA ARG A 80 6.04 -8.53 -13.18
C ARG A 80 6.56 -7.10 -13.11
N ASN A 81 7.73 -6.85 -13.71
CA ASN A 81 8.34 -5.52 -13.82
C ASN A 81 8.52 -4.84 -12.45
N ILE A 82 9.00 -5.59 -11.46
CA ILE A 82 9.22 -5.11 -10.11
C ILE A 82 10.53 -4.33 -10.07
N SER A 83 10.48 -3.11 -9.56
CA SER A 83 11.67 -2.28 -9.32
C SER A 83 11.58 -1.62 -7.95
N ILE A 84 12.73 -1.36 -7.35
CA ILE A 84 12.84 -0.65 -6.08
C ILE A 84 13.92 0.40 -6.25
N LYS A 85 13.59 1.64 -5.89
CA LYS A 85 14.52 2.77 -5.88
C LYS A 85 14.58 3.34 -4.47
N ARG A 86 15.79 3.53 -3.96
CA ARG A 86 16.00 4.27 -2.70
C ARG A 86 15.78 5.76 -2.94
N LEU A 87 15.07 6.41 -2.01
CA LEU A 87 14.78 7.85 -2.02
C LEU A 87 15.86 8.63 -1.24
#